data_AF-A0A938SBX1-F1
#
_entry.id   AF-A0A938SBX1-F1
#
_cell.length_a   1.000
_cell.length_b   1.000
_cell.length_c   1.000
_cell.angle_alpha   90.00
_cell.angle_beta   90.00
_cell.angle_gamma   90.00
#
_symmetry.space_group_name_H-M   'P 1'
#
loop_
_entity.id
_entity.type
_entity.pdbx_description
1 polymer ?
#
loop_
_entity_poly.entity_id
_entity_poly.type
_entity_poly.pdbx_seq_one_letter_code
_entity_poly.pdbx_strand_id
1 'polypeptide(L)'
;MWHRLICAFLLTVRTAWAAEPVNLIANGGFEEGTAGWEPDAKHELVTTPGVARTGKACLTGEVTAEKQALSLRRRVPVRPGYRYQFEAWAKATNKTKLVLWVVQPGADAKAKPGVGRQNMGAWEELPNQWKKCTGEVQVRGEGMLELQVVAPSSHAAPPGRIWVDDIAFYETEQAIPTMVSESGVFSDEATMAQADDGSLYLAWDSFRDGADTLQVARYGLSGKEFKKLGQWQALGGKGTYILGVKTVAAGDKVFVLYAAE
;
A
#
# COMPACT_ATOMS: atom_id res chain seq x y z
N MET A 1 31.49 5.62 -8.14
CA MET A 1 30.71 6.05 -6.95
C MET A 1 29.62 6.99 -7.42
N TRP A 2 28.51 6.45 -7.95
CA TRP A 2 27.47 7.24 -8.61
C TRP A 2 26.11 6.98 -7.96
N HIS A 3 25.38 8.07 -7.76
CA HIS A 3 24.17 8.17 -6.97
C HIS A 3 22.97 7.59 -7.73
N ARG A 4 22.15 6.80 -7.03
CA ARG A 4 20.83 6.36 -7.50
C ARG A 4 19.90 7.57 -7.54
N LEU A 5 19.40 7.93 -8.72
CA LEU A 5 18.25 8.84 -8.84
C LEU A 5 17.04 8.02 -9.31
N ILE A 6 16.04 7.90 -8.44
CA ILE A 6 14.73 7.33 -8.77
C ILE A 6 13.86 8.52 -9.20
N CYS A 7 13.52 8.63 -10.48
CA CYS A 7 12.54 9.60 -10.98
C CYS A 7 11.18 8.92 -11.13
N ALA A 8 10.23 9.29 -10.29
CA ALA A 8 8.81 8.95 -10.44
C ALA A 8 8.15 10.00 -11.35
N PHE A 9 7.60 9.58 -12.50
CA PHE A 9 6.72 10.42 -13.31
C PHE A 9 5.26 10.10 -12.99
N LEU A 10 4.52 11.12 -12.57
CA LEU A 10 3.06 11.13 -12.49
C LEU A 10 2.52 11.45 -13.90
N LEU A 11 2.08 10.42 -14.61
CA LEU A 11 1.22 10.57 -15.78
C LEU A 11 -0.22 10.29 -15.33
N THR A 12 -1.09 11.28 -15.50
CA THR A 12 -2.55 11.15 -15.41
C THR A 12 -3.05 10.32 -16.59
N VAL A 13 -2.81 9.01 -16.51
CA VAL A 13 -3.66 8.02 -17.21
C VAL A 13 -5.07 8.25 -16.66
N ARG A 14 -6.09 8.31 -17.53
CA ARG A 14 -7.48 8.13 -17.09
C ARG A 14 -7.54 6.73 -16.47
N THR A 15 -7.32 6.73 -15.16
CA THR A 15 -7.45 5.65 -14.20
C THR A 15 -7.84 4.33 -14.86
N ALA A 16 -6.89 3.40 -14.96
CA ALA A 16 -7.24 2.07 -14.51
C ALA A 16 -7.97 2.32 -13.18
N TRP A 17 -9.28 2.06 -13.13
CA TRP A 17 -10.05 2.26 -11.92
C TRP A 17 -9.35 1.41 -10.86
N ALA A 18 -8.48 2.03 -10.07
CA ALA A 18 -8.03 1.44 -8.83
C ALA A 18 -9.34 1.19 -8.11
N ALA A 19 -9.62 -0.08 -7.81
CA ALA A 19 -10.87 -0.43 -7.18
C ALA A 19 -11.07 0.49 -5.96
N GLU A 20 -12.27 1.03 -5.81
CA GLU A 20 -12.56 1.89 -4.67
C GLU A 20 -12.20 1.14 -3.37
N PRO A 21 -11.41 1.76 -2.47
CA PRO A 21 -10.99 1.09 -1.25
C PRO A 21 -12.21 0.69 -0.41
N VAL A 22 -12.25 -0.56 0.04
CA VAL A 22 -13.31 -1.10 0.90
C VAL A 22 -12.80 -1.16 2.34
N ASN A 23 -13.45 -0.48 3.27
CA ASN A 23 -13.10 -0.57 4.69
C ASN A 23 -13.60 -1.90 5.29
N LEU A 24 -12.69 -2.70 5.83
CA LEU A 24 -12.96 -3.99 6.47
C LEU A 24 -13.29 -3.87 7.97
N ILE A 25 -13.16 -2.67 8.54
CA ILE A 25 -13.45 -2.40 9.95
C ILE A 25 -14.83 -1.76 10.06
N ALA A 26 -15.77 -2.53 10.60
CA ALA A 26 -17.00 -1.97 11.15
C ALA A 26 -16.74 -1.42 12.57
N ASN A 27 -17.47 -0.38 12.95
CA ASN A 27 -17.38 0.27 14.27
C ASN A 27 -15.94 0.73 14.61
N GLY A 28 -15.25 1.33 13.63
CA GLY A 28 -13.90 1.89 13.82
C GLY A 28 -13.85 3.14 14.70
N GLY A 29 -14.97 3.88 14.78
CA GLY A 29 -15.16 5.05 15.63
C GLY A 29 -15.85 4.75 16.97
N PHE A 30 -16.06 3.49 17.32
CA PHE A 30 -16.60 3.06 18.62
C PHE A 30 -18.02 3.58 18.98
N GLU A 31 -18.80 4.02 18.00
CA GLU A 31 -20.20 4.48 18.17
C GLU A 31 -21.14 3.36 18.63
N GLU A 32 -20.76 2.11 18.40
CA GLU A 32 -21.45 0.90 18.89
C GLU A 32 -20.66 0.27 20.06
N GLY A 33 -19.98 1.10 20.85
CA GLY A 33 -19.09 0.66 21.92
C GLY A 33 -17.92 -0.14 21.36
N THR A 34 -17.61 -1.28 21.98
CA THR A 34 -16.50 -2.16 21.56
C THR A 34 -16.98 -3.31 20.68
N ALA A 35 -18.13 -3.18 20.01
CA ALA A 35 -18.68 -4.24 19.16
C ALA A 35 -17.66 -4.73 18.12
N GLY A 36 -17.37 -6.03 18.17
CA GLY A 36 -16.40 -6.72 17.31
C GLY A 36 -14.92 -6.37 17.59
N TRP A 37 -14.62 -5.61 18.64
CA TRP A 37 -13.27 -5.37 19.13
C TRP A 37 -13.01 -6.19 20.38
N GLU A 38 -11.75 -6.57 20.59
CA GLU A 38 -11.28 -7.22 21.81
C GLU A 38 -10.27 -6.28 22.52
N PRO A 39 -10.76 -5.32 23.32
CA PRO A 39 -9.89 -4.45 24.10
C PRO A 39 -9.36 -5.17 25.34
N ASP A 40 -8.14 -4.81 25.76
CA ASP A 40 -7.68 -5.08 27.13
C ASP A 40 -8.63 -4.44 28.16
N ALA A 41 -8.74 -5.06 29.35
CA ALA A 41 -9.68 -4.65 30.40
C ALA A 41 -9.46 -3.24 30.97
N LYS A 42 -8.30 -2.63 30.68
CA LYS A 42 -7.96 -1.25 31.08
C LYS A 42 -8.29 -0.21 30.00
N HIS A 43 -8.88 -0.63 28.89
CA HIS A 43 -9.48 0.30 27.95
C HIS A 43 -10.87 0.72 28.43
N GLU A 44 -11.21 1.97 28.14
CA GLU A 44 -12.46 2.59 28.53
C GLU A 44 -13.08 3.26 27.30
N LEU A 45 -14.40 3.11 27.15
CA LEU A 45 -15.16 3.87 26.16
C LEU A 45 -15.34 5.30 26.69
N VAL A 46 -14.95 6.29 25.90
CA VAL A 46 -15.13 7.71 26.24
C VAL A 46 -16.27 8.27 25.42
N THR A 47 -17.33 8.71 26.09
CA THR A 47 -18.53 9.31 25.45
C THR A 47 -18.71 10.80 25.79
N THR A 48 -17.74 11.40 26.48
CA THR A 48 -17.77 12.81 26.84
C THR A 48 -17.72 13.68 25.57
N PRO A 49 -18.65 14.63 25.38
CA PRO A 49 -18.68 15.49 24.21
C PRO A 49 -17.36 16.23 23.97
N GLY A 50 -16.91 16.26 22.72
CA GLY A 50 -15.69 16.96 22.29
C GLY A 50 -14.37 16.22 22.57
N VAL A 51 -14.41 15.01 23.16
CA VAL A 51 -13.20 14.22 23.36
C VAL A 51 -12.86 13.37 22.13
N ALA A 52 -13.86 12.72 21.54
CA ALA A 52 -13.75 11.93 20.32
C ALA A 52 -13.27 12.78 19.13
N ARG A 53 -12.66 12.15 18.13
CA ARG A 53 -12.27 12.84 16.89
C ARG A 53 -13.50 13.09 16.04
N THR A 54 -14.31 12.06 15.84
CA THR A 54 -15.61 12.16 15.19
C THR A 54 -16.66 11.43 16.01
N GLY A 55 -17.93 11.66 15.67
CA GLY A 55 -19.04 11.03 16.39
C GLY A 55 -19.09 11.43 17.87
N LYS A 56 -19.49 10.49 18.71
CA LYS A 56 -19.72 10.69 20.15
C LYS A 56 -18.80 9.84 21.01
N ALA A 57 -18.13 8.84 20.44
CA ALA A 57 -17.34 7.88 21.18
C ALA A 57 -15.90 7.78 20.65
N CYS A 58 -14.98 7.42 21.53
CA CYS A 58 -13.67 6.92 21.16
C CYS A 58 -13.19 5.94 22.25
N LEU A 59 -12.10 5.22 22.00
CA LEU A 59 -11.52 4.33 23.01
C LEU A 59 -10.27 4.96 23.62
N THR A 60 -10.11 4.84 24.94
CA THR A 60 -8.91 5.28 25.65
C THR A 60 -8.31 4.17 26.48
N GLY A 61 -7.01 4.26 26.78
CA GLY A 61 -6.32 3.41 27.73
C GLY A 61 -5.13 4.16 28.34
N GLU A 62 -4.74 3.79 29.55
CA GLU A 62 -3.63 4.41 30.27
C GLU A 62 -2.67 3.37 30.84
N VAL A 63 -1.38 3.65 30.67
CA VAL A 63 -0.29 2.94 31.35
C VAL A 63 0.43 3.90 32.28
N THR A 64 0.73 3.44 33.49
CA THR A 64 1.25 4.29 34.57
C THR A 64 2.71 3.97 34.93
N ALA A 65 3.27 2.89 34.40
CA ALA A 65 4.67 2.53 34.58
C ALA A 65 5.35 2.18 33.25
N GLU A 66 6.68 2.13 33.27
CA GLU A 66 7.49 1.73 32.12
C GLU A 66 7.23 0.28 31.71
N LYS A 67 7.48 -0.04 30.44
CA LYS A 67 7.36 -1.41 29.88
C LYS A 67 5.96 -2.02 30.08
N GLN A 68 4.94 -1.18 30.05
CA GLN A 68 3.54 -1.57 30.00
C GLN A 68 2.98 -1.31 28.60
N ALA A 69 1.90 -2.00 28.29
CA ALA A 69 1.17 -1.83 27.05
C ALA A 69 -0.26 -2.31 27.21
N LEU A 70 -1.20 -1.70 26.51
CA LEU A 70 -2.56 -2.20 26.31
C LEU A 70 -2.76 -2.51 24.83
N SER A 71 -3.47 -3.60 24.54
CA SER A 71 -3.76 -4.09 23.21
C SER A 71 -5.26 -4.06 22.94
N LEU A 72 -5.60 -3.58 21.75
CA LEU A 72 -6.92 -3.60 21.16
C LEU A 72 -6.84 -4.48 19.91
N ARG A 73 -7.58 -5.59 19.90
CA ARG A 73 -7.49 -6.59 18.81
C ARG A 73 -8.73 -6.62 17.94
N ARG A 74 -8.53 -6.89 16.66
CA ARG A 74 -9.60 -7.08 15.67
C ARG A 74 -9.15 -8.07 14.61
N ARG A 75 -10.04 -8.99 14.24
CA ARG A 75 -9.82 -9.89 13.11
C ARG A 75 -10.59 -9.39 11.88
N VAL A 76 -9.95 -9.46 10.72
CA VAL A 76 -10.51 -9.06 9.43
C VAL A 76 -10.20 -10.12 8.36
N PRO A 77 -11.16 -10.42 7.46
CA PRO A 77 -10.90 -11.31 6.34
C PRO A 77 -9.98 -10.62 5.33
N VAL A 78 -8.99 -11.35 4.82
CA VAL A 78 -8.04 -10.86 3.82
C VAL A 78 -7.74 -11.94 2.78
N ARG A 79 -7.25 -11.52 1.62
CA ARG A 79 -6.94 -12.37 0.47
C ARG A 79 -5.75 -11.85 -0.34
N PRO A 80 -4.99 -12.73 -1.00
CA PRO A 80 -3.93 -12.32 -1.92
C PRO A 80 -4.46 -11.48 -3.09
N GLY A 81 -3.57 -10.69 -3.73
CA GLY A 81 -3.93 -9.84 -4.87
C GLY A 81 -4.60 -8.51 -4.49
N TYR A 82 -4.56 -8.15 -3.19
CA TYR A 82 -5.08 -6.89 -2.68
C TYR A 82 -4.00 -6.14 -1.90
N ARG A 83 -4.03 -4.80 -1.97
CA ARG A 83 -3.27 -3.90 -1.12
C ARG A 83 -4.11 -3.62 0.12
N TYR A 84 -3.46 -3.63 1.28
CA TYR A 84 -4.11 -3.35 2.55
C TYR A 84 -3.50 -2.13 3.22
N GLN A 85 -4.34 -1.18 3.59
CA GLN A 85 -3.94 0.08 4.24
C GLN A 85 -4.67 0.24 5.57
N PHE A 86 -3.91 0.36 6.64
CA PHE A 86 -4.40 0.73 7.96
C PHE A 86 -4.42 2.24 8.13
N GLU A 87 -5.48 2.73 8.76
CA GLU A 87 -5.58 4.09 9.27
C GLU A 87 -6.15 4.08 10.69
N ALA A 88 -5.66 4.99 11.52
CA ALA A 88 -6.29 5.32 12.79
C ALA A 88 -5.97 6.77 13.13
N TRP A 89 -6.80 7.38 13.96
CA TRP A 89 -6.44 8.65 14.59
C TRP A 89 -6.12 8.41 16.05
N ALA A 90 -5.04 9.03 16.52
CA ALA A 90 -4.62 8.91 17.90
C ALA A 90 -4.15 10.26 18.45
N LYS A 91 -4.36 10.45 19.76
CA LYS A 91 -3.72 11.51 20.56
C LYS A 91 -3.26 10.92 21.89
N ALA A 92 -2.27 11.52 22.52
CA ALA A 92 -1.67 10.99 23.73
C ALA A 92 -1.31 12.07 24.76
N THR A 93 -1.29 11.69 26.04
CA THR A 93 -0.55 12.41 27.07
C THR A 93 0.91 11.95 27.09
N ASN A 94 1.80 12.80 27.62
CA ASN A 94 3.20 12.48 27.88
C ASN A 94 3.99 11.89 26.69
N LYS A 95 3.57 12.16 25.45
CA LYS A 95 4.27 11.68 24.25
C LYS A 95 4.48 10.15 24.24
N THR A 96 3.56 9.38 24.81
CA THR A 96 3.59 7.91 24.70
C THR A 96 3.34 7.47 23.24
N LYS A 97 3.36 6.16 22.95
CA LYS A 97 3.29 5.67 21.56
C LYS A 97 2.20 4.65 21.29
N LEU A 98 1.78 4.62 20.02
CA LEU A 98 0.93 3.60 19.43
C LEU A 98 1.79 2.67 18.57
N VAL A 99 1.56 1.36 18.62
CA VAL A 99 2.23 0.39 17.75
C VAL A 99 1.17 -0.50 17.11
N LEU A 100 1.27 -0.78 15.81
CA LEU A 100 0.43 -1.77 15.16
C LEU A 100 1.25 -3.02 14.83
N TRP A 101 0.79 -4.15 15.37
CA TRP A 101 1.21 -5.47 14.91
C TRP A 101 0.11 -6.12 14.08
N VAL A 102 0.55 -6.90 13.09
CA VAL A 102 -0.32 -7.71 12.25
C VAL A 102 0.08 -9.16 12.40
N VAL A 103 -0.90 -10.04 12.65
CA VAL A 103 -0.72 -11.49 12.60
C VAL A 103 -1.34 -12.00 11.30
N GLN A 104 -0.52 -12.61 10.47
CA GLN A 104 -0.92 -13.15 9.16
C GLN A 104 -1.90 -14.33 9.33
N PRO A 105 -2.77 -14.58 8.34
CA PRO A 105 -3.64 -15.75 8.36
C PRO A 105 -2.88 -17.06 8.66
N GLY A 106 -3.40 -17.83 9.61
CA GLY A 106 -2.82 -19.11 10.04
C GLY A 106 -1.57 -19.02 10.93
N ALA A 107 -1.06 -17.82 11.23
CA ALA A 107 0.07 -17.65 12.14
C ALA A 107 -0.37 -17.67 13.61
N ASP A 108 0.55 -18.08 14.49
CA ASP A 108 0.37 -17.93 15.94
C ASP A 108 0.44 -16.44 16.32
N ALA A 109 -0.56 -15.93 17.04
CA ALA A 109 -0.60 -14.56 17.54
C ALA A 109 0.56 -14.22 18.49
N LYS A 110 1.21 -15.24 19.07
CA LYS A 110 2.42 -15.13 19.90
C LYS A 110 3.71 -15.40 19.13
N ALA A 111 3.65 -15.61 17.82
CA ALA A 111 4.84 -15.84 17.02
C ALA A 111 5.84 -14.69 17.15
N LYS A 112 7.13 -15.04 17.02
CA LYS A 112 8.20 -14.05 17.00
C LYS A 112 8.00 -13.10 15.81
N PRO A 113 8.35 -11.81 15.96
CA PRO A 113 8.39 -10.88 14.84
C PRO A 113 9.13 -11.48 13.63
N GLY A 114 8.52 -11.40 12.44
CA GLY A 114 9.05 -11.94 11.19
C GLY A 114 8.53 -13.34 10.82
N VAL A 115 8.05 -14.13 11.78
CA VAL A 115 7.55 -15.51 11.58
C VAL A 115 6.01 -15.54 11.68
N GLY A 116 5.35 -14.71 10.88
CA GLY A 116 3.88 -14.63 10.84
C GLY A 116 3.25 -13.50 11.66
N ARG A 117 4.02 -12.88 12.57
CA ARG A 117 3.68 -11.59 13.20
C ARG A 117 4.60 -10.49 12.66
N GLN A 118 4.05 -9.37 12.21
CA GLN A 118 4.78 -8.27 11.59
C GLN A 118 4.52 -6.96 12.33
N ASN A 119 5.57 -6.19 12.60
CA ASN A 119 5.41 -4.78 12.99
C ASN A 119 5.08 -3.98 11.74
N MET A 120 3.91 -3.34 11.71
CA MET A 120 3.50 -2.50 10.59
C MET A 120 3.92 -1.04 10.82
N GLY A 121 3.99 -0.60 12.08
CA GLY A 121 4.44 0.75 12.43
C GLY A 121 4.41 1.02 13.92
N ALA A 122 5.28 1.94 14.33
CA ALA A 122 5.27 2.55 15.66
C ALA A 122 5.19 4.08 15.47
N TRP A 123 4.16 4.70 16.04
CA TRP A 123 3.97 6.14 16.04
C TRP A 123 4.37 6.67 17.41
N GLU A 124 5.62 7.10 17.48
CA GLU A 124 6.25 7.63 18.70
C GLU A 124 5.92 9.10 18.90
N GLU A 125 6.10 9.56 20.14
CA GLU A 125 5.83 10.93 20.56
C GLU A 125 4.46 11.47 20.11
N LEU A 126 3.40 10.69 20.33
CA LEU A 126 2.07 11.14 19.93
C LEU A 126 1.69 12.43 20.67
N PRO A 127 1.24 13.47 19.95
CA PRO A 127 0.90 14.74 20.57
C PRO A 127 -0.42 14.64 21.33
N ASN A 128 -0.70 15.60 22.20
CA ASN A 128 -2.03 15.79 22.79
C ASN A 128 -2.99 16.47 21.80
N GLN A 129 -2.99 15.99 20.56
CA GLN A 129 -3.76 16.48 19.42
C GLN A 129 -4.02 15.30 18.50
N TRP A 130 -5.19 15.24 17.85
CA TRP A 130 -5.50 14.16 16.93
C TRP A 130 -4.52 14.13 15.76
N LYS A 131 -3.79 13.02 15.64
CA LYS A 131 -2.83 12.76 14.55
C LYS A 131 -3.22 11.48 13.83
N LYS A 132 -3.22 11.53 12.51
CA LYS A 132 -3.45 10.36 11.67
C LYS A 132 -2.22 9.45 11.68
N CYS A 133 -2.46 8.17 11.92
CA CYS A 133 -1.50 7.07 11.91
C CYS A 133 -1.85 6.17 10.72
N THR A 134 -0.93 5.98 9.78
CA THR A 134 -1.16 5.20 8.56
C THR A 134 -0.05 4.20 8.33
N GLY A 135 -0.38 3.02 7.81
CA GLY A 135 0.62 2.09 7.31
C GLY A 135 0.02 1.06 6.38
N GLU A 136 0.89 0.30 5.72
CA GLU A 136 0.51 -0.67 4.71
C GLU A 136 1.02 -2.05 5.06
N VAL A 137 0.26 -3.06 4.69
CA VAL A 137 0.63 -4.45 4.93
C VAL A 137 0.44 -5.28 3.68
N GLN A 138 1.41 -6.15 3.44
CA GLN A 138 1.28 -7.22 2.47
C GLN A 138 0.71 -8.45 3.17
N VAL A 139 -0.37 -8.97 2.61
CA VAL A 139 -1.01 -10.20 3.09
C VAL A 139 -0.41 -11.39 2.34
N ARG A 140 0.03 -12.41 3.09
CA ARG A 140 0.75 -13.58 2.53
C ARG A 140 -0.15 -14.74 2.14
N GLY A 141 -1.41 -14.72 2.53
CA GLY A 141 -2.35 -15.81 2.31
C GLY A 141 -3.78 -15.36 2.56
N GLU A 142 -4.73 -16.22 2.20
CA GLU A 142 -6.14 -15.99 2.45
C GLU A 142 -6.51 -16.39 3.89
N GLY A 143 -7.46 -15.67 4.49
CA GLY A 143 -8.07 -16.02 5.76
C GLY A 143 -8.21 -14.83 6.70
N MET A 144 -8.19 -15.09 8.00
CA MET A 144 -8.36 -14.04 9.01
C MET A 144 -7.02 -13.49 9.46
N LEU A 145 -6.80 -12.20 9.19
CA LEU A 145 -5.68 -11.42 9.72
C LEU A 145 -6.10 -10.78 11.04
N GLU A 146 -5.21 -10.77 12.03
CA GLU A 146 -5.43 -10.06 13.29
C GLU A 146 -4.63 -8.76 13.33
N LEU A 147 -5.35 -7.65 13.53
CA LEU A 147 -4.79 -6.36 13.92
C LEU A 147 -4.63 -6.34 15.44
N GLN A 148 -3.43 -6.03 15.92
CA GLN A 148 -3.13 -5.80 17.33
C GLN A 148 -2.66 -4.36 17.49
N VAL A 149 -3.61 -3.47 17.75
CA VAL A 149 -3.36 -2.04 18.00
C VAL A 149 -2.92 -1.90 19.46
N VAL A 150 -1.64 -1.61 19.68
CA VAL A 150 -1.07 -1.40 21.00
C VAL A 150 -1.13 0.08 21.33
N ALA A 151 -2.07 0.48 22.18
CA ALA A 151 -2.38 1.88 22.49
C ALA A 151 -2.91 2.00 23.93
N PRO A 152 -2.13 2.48 24.91
CA PRO A 152 -0.75 2.98 24.81
C PRO A 152 0.32 1.88 24.96
N SER A 153 1.57 2.24 24.60
CA SER A 153 2.78 1.48 24.90
C SER A 153 3.84 2.37 25.57
N SER A 154 4.35 1.97 26.74
CA SER A 154 5.49 2.61 27.40
C SER A 154 6.81 1.84 27.20
N HIS A 155 6.87 0.97 26.19
CA HIS A 155 8.12 0.31 25.80
C HIS A 155 8.98 1.29 25.01
N ALA A 156 10.06 1.81 25.61
CA ALA A 156 10.87 2.88 25.02
C ALA A 156 10.04 4.13 24.68
N ALA A 157 9.07 4.45 25.52
CA ALA A 157 8.29 5.69 25.50
C ALA A 157 7.78 5.97 26.93
N PRO A 158 7.49 7.22 27.31
CA PRO A 158 6.95 7.52 28.63
C PRO A 158 5.59 6.84 28.86
N PRO A 159 5.24 6.52 30.13
CA PRO A 159 3.88 6.16 30.49
C PRO A 159 2.91 7.32 30.23
N GLY A 160 1.69 6.98 29.83
CA GLY A 160 0.69 7.97 29.48
C GLY A 160 -0.62 7.32 29.03
N ARG A 161 -1.56 8.18 28.68
CA ARG A 161 -2.88 7.83 28.18
C ARG A 161 -2.93 8.06 26.67
N ILE A 162 -3.54 7.15 25.93
CA ILE A 162 -3.86 7.33 24.51
C ILE A 162 -5.37 7.30 24.32
N TRP A 163 -5.86 8.12 23.40
CA TRP A 163 -7.17 7.98 22.79
C TRP A 163 -6.97 7.56 21.34
N VAL A 164 -7.74 6.56 20.90
CA VAL A 164 -7.80 6.11 19.51
C VAL A 164 -9.23 6.25 18.99
N ASP A 165 -9.34 6.64 17.73
CA ASP A 165 -10.62 6.82 17.07
C ASP A 165 -10.46 6.57 15.56
N ASP A 166 -11.58 6.32 14.88
CA ASP A 166 -11.68 6.18 13.44
C ASP A 166 -10.67 5.20 12.85
N ILE A 167 -10.60 4.01 13.45
CA ILE A 167 -9.75 2.92 12.96
C ILE A 167 -10.36 2.33 11.70
N ALA A 168 -9.59 2.29 10.62
CA ALA A 168 -9.98 1.71 9.35
C ALA A 168 -8.90 0.77 8.82
N PHE A 169 -9.33 -0.22 8.06
CA PHE A 169 -8.43 -1.12 7.35
C PHE A 169 -8.99 -1.34 5.95
N TYR A 170 -8.44 -0.62 5.00
CA TYR A 170 -8.92 -0.61 3.63
C TYR A 170 -8.27 -1.74 2.83
N GLU A 171 -9.09 -2.45 2.06
CA GLU A 171 -8.62 -3.31 0.99
C GLU A 171 -8.84 -2.66 -0.37
N THR A 172 -7.86 -2.81 -1.26
CA THR A 172 -7.90 -2.31 -2.63
C THR A 172 -7.41 -3.41 -3.56
N GLU A 173 -8.23 -3.79 -4.55
CA GLU A 173 -7.84 -4.76 -5.58
C GLU A 173 -6.57 -4.26 -6.27
N GLN A 174 -5.50 -5.06 -6.25
CA GLN A 174 -4.31 -4.75 -7.02
C GLN A 174 -4.53 -5.17 -8.46
N ALA A 175 -4.21 -4.28 -9.39
CA ALA A 175 -4.09 -4.66 -10.78
C ALA A 175 -3.02 -5.76 -10.91
N ILE A 176 -3.37 -6.88 -11.53
CA ILE A 176 -2.41 -7.93 -11.85
C ILE A 176 -1.41 -7.33 -12.85
N PRO A 177 -0.11 -7.25 -12.52
CA PRO A 177 0.87 -6.74 -13.47
C PRO A 177 0.89 -7.63 -14.70
N THR A 178 0.70 -7.04 -15.88
CA THR A 178 0.84 -7.76 -17.14
C THR A 178 2.31 -7.72 -17.55
N MET A 179 2.95 -8.89 -17.64
CA MET A 179 4.29 -9.00 -18.19
C MET A 179 4.25 -8.60 -19.66
N VAL A 180 5.05 -7.60 -20.04
CA VAL A 180 5.03 -7.06 -21.42
C VAL A 180 6.23 -7.53 -22.26
N SER A 181 7.40 -7.68 -21.63
CA SER A 181 8.62 -8.21 -22.23
C SER A 181 8.74 -9.73 -22.06
N GLU A 182 9.64 -10.34 -22.84
CA GLU A 182 9.97 -11.76 -22.72
C GLU A 182 10.83 -12.03 -21.48
N SER A 183 10.58 -13.16 -20.82
CA SER A 183 11.39 -13.59 -19.69
C SER A 183 12.81 -13.97 -20.13
N GLY A 184 13.82 -13.63 -19.32
CA GLY A 184 15.21 -14.02 -19.56
C GLY A 184 16.00 -13.08 -20.46
N VAL A 185 15.39 -11.98 -20.90
CA VAL A 185 16.04 -10.90 -21.64
C VAL A 185 16.11 -9.67 -20.73
N PHE A 186 17.24 -8.96 -20.75
CA PHE A 186 17.33 -7.68 -20.04
C PHE A 186 16.48 -6.64 -20.79
N SER A 187 15.62 -5.93 -20.08
CA SER A 187 14.77 -4.88 -20.63
C SER A 187 14.67 -3.74 -19.64
N ASP A 188 14.73 -2.52 -20.15
CA ASP A 188 14.63 -1.28 -19.38
C ASP A 188 13.96 -0.17 -20.21
N GLU A 189 14.00 1.06 -19.69
CA GLU A 189 13.41 2.27 -20.29
C GLU A 189 11.95 2.13 -20.79
N ALA A 190 11.16 1.26 -20.15
CA ALA A 190 9.78 1.05 -20.54
C ALA A 190 8.96 2.35 -20.46
N THR A 191 8.22 2.62 -21.53
CA THR A 191 7.34 3.77 -21.69
C THR A 191 6.01 3.33 -22.29
N MET A 192 4.94 4.08 -22.01
CA MET A 192 3.60 3.76 -22.49
C MET A 192 2.83 5.04 -22.85
N ALA A 193 2.06 4.97 -23.94
CA ALA A 193 1.08 5.97 -24.32
C ALA A 193 -0.23 5.31 -24.76
N GLN A 194 -1.34 6.00 -24.52
CA GLN A 194 -2.67 5.58 -24.97
C GLN A 194 -3.06 6.38 -26.22
N ALA A 195 -3.50 5.70 -27.28
CA ALA A 195 -4.11 6.33 -28.44
C ALA A 195 -5.60 6.63 -28.19
N ASP A 196 -6.18 7.54 -28.95
CA ASP A 196 -7.60 7.96 -28.83
C ASP A 196 -8.59 6.82 -29.11
N ASP A 197 -8.16 5.78 -29.84
CA ASP A 197 -8.94 4.56 -30.05
C ASP A 197 -8.99 3.64 -28.82
N GLY A 198 -8.35 4.05 -27.72
CA GLY A 198 -8.28 3.35 -26.45
C GLY A 198 -7.16 2.30 -26.38
N SER A 199 -6.45 2.02 -27.48
CA SER A 199 -5.34 1.08 -27.48
C SER A 199 -4.11 1.66 -26.78
N LEU A 200 -3.37 0.79 -26.10
CA LEU A 200 -2.12 1.14 -25.44
C LEU A 200 -0.94 0.71 -26.30
N TYR A 201 0.04 1.60 -26.41
CA TYR A 201 1.33 1.31 -27.02
C TYR A 201 2.39 1.37 -25.94
N LEU A 202 3.17 0.30 -25.85
CA LEU A 202 4.34 0.23 -24.98
C LEU A 202 5.58 0.16 -25.86
N ALA A 203 6.62 0.88 -25.47
CA ALA A 203 7.95 0.73 -26.05
C ALA A 203 8.97 0.53 -24.93
N TRP A 204 10.00 -0.25 -25.19
CA TRP A 204 11.08 -0.49 -24.23
C TRP A 204 12.36 -0.86 -24.98
N ASP A 205 13.49 -0.63 -24.34
CA ASP A 205 14.75 -1.18 -24.81
C ASP A 205 14.95 -2.59 -24.26
N SER A 206 15.54 -3.45 -25.07
CA SER A 206 15.73 -4.87 -24.79
C SER A 206 17.07 -5.33 -25.35
N PHE A 207 17.94 -5.86 -24.50
CA PHE A 207 19.24 -6.37 -24.92
C PHE A 207 19.13 -7.79 -25.48
N ARG A 208 19.28 -7.94 -26.79
CA ARG A 208 19.12 -9.22 -27.52
C ARG A 208 20.32 -9.45 -28.43
N ASP A 209 20.80 -10.70 -28.47
CA ASP A 209 21.89 -11.13 -29.36
C ASP A 209 23.14 -10.24 -29.29
N GLY A 210 23.42 -9.66 -28.12
CA GLY A 210 24.59 -8.82 -27.88
C GLY A 210 24.45 -7.34 -28.24
N ALA A 211 23.23 -6.85 -28.51
CA ALA A 211 22.96 -5.44 -28.80
C ALA A 211 21.57 -4.98 -28.30
N ASP A 212 21.35 -3.67 -28.30
CA ASP A 212 20.07 -3.09 -27.91
C ASP A 212 19.04 -3.26 -29.04
N THR A 213 17.77 -3.43 -28.66
CA THR A 213 16.66 -3.57 -29.60
C THR A 213 15.44 -2.79 -29.11
N LEU A 214 14.90 -1.94 -30.00
CA LEU A 214 13.68 -1.18 -29.70
C LEU A 214 12.49 -2.10 -29.90
N GLN A 215 11.87 -2.49 -28.81
CA GLN A 215 10.64 -3.28 -28.83
C GLN A 215 9.45 -2.35 -28.70
N VAL A 216 8.40 -2.62 -29.48
CA VAL A 216 7.12 -1.92 -29.43
C VAL A 216 6.01 -2.95 -29.40
N ALA A 217 5.01 -2.77 -28.55
CA ALA A 217 3.82 -3.61 -28.53
C ALA A 217 2.55 -2.79 -28.42
N ARG A 218 1.50 -3.26 -29.07
CA ARG A 218 0.15 -2.69 -28.98
C ARG A 218 -0.75 -3.63 -28.18
N TYR A 219 -1.52 -3.06 -27.29
CA TYR A 219 -2.51 -3.75 -26.46
C TYR A 219 -3.89 -3.12 -26.64
N GLY A 220 -4.93 -3.96 -26.66
CA GLY A 220 -6.32 -3.54 -26.55
C GLY A 220 -6.88 -3.95 -25.20
N LEU A 221 -7.96 -3.30 -24.76
CA LEU A 221 -8.74 -3.77 -23.62
C LEU A 221 -9.68 -4.89 -24.07
N SER A 222 -9.73 -5.97 -23.30
CA SER A 222 -10.73 -7.03 -23.39
C SER A 222 -11.30 -7.29 -22.00
N GLY A 223 -12.39 -6.61 -21.65
CA GLY A 223 -12.92 -6.63 -20.28
C GLY A 223 -12.01 -5.87 -19.32
N LYS A 224 -11.52 -6.54 -18.26
CA LYS A 224 -10.54 -5.98 -17.31
C LYS A 224 -9.07 -6.28 -17.69
N GLU A 225 -8.83 -6.98 -18.79
CA GLU A 225 -7.50 -7.46 -19.17
C GLU A 225 -6.96 -6.72 -20.40
N PHE A 226 -5.63 -6.56 -20.43
CA PHE A 226 -4.92 -6.11 -21.61
C PHE A 226 -4.59 -7.29 -22.51
N LYS A 227 -5.08 -7.26 -23.75
CA LYS A 227 -4.77 -8.25 -24.78
C LYS A 227 -3.70 -7.68 -25.71
N LYS A 228 -2.55 -8.35 -25.80
CA LYS A 228 -1.51 -8.02 -26.79
C LYS A 228 -2.10 -8.23 -28.20
N LEU A 229 -2.17 -7.16 -28.98
CA LEU A 229 -2.65 -7.15 -30.36
C LEU A 229 -1.49 -7.35 -31.35
N GLY A 230 -0.29 -6.93 -30.97
CA GLY A 230 0.92 -7.11 -31.76
C GLY A 230 2.17 -6.67 -30.99
N GLN A 231 3.32 -7.19 -31.41
CA GLN A 231 4.63 -6.79 -30.94
C GLN A 231 5.61 -6.80 -32.11
N TRP A 232 6.51 -5.83 -32.12
CA TRP A 232 7.49 -5.60 -33.18
C TRP A 232 8.82 -5.20 -32.57
N GLN A 233 9.91 -5.68 -33.19
CA GLN A 233 11.21 -5.05 -33.06
C GLN A 233 11.28 -3.95 -34.13
N ALA A 234 11.27 -2.69 -33.70
CA ALA A 234 11.32 -1.54 -34.59
C ALA A 234 12.75 -1.22 -35.05
N LEU A 235 13.74 -1.49 -34.18
CA LEU A 235 15.17 -1.27 -34.44
C LEU A 235 16.00 -2.32 -33.68
N GLY A 236 17.16 -2.67 -34.22
CA GLY A 236 18.16 -3.49 -33.53
C GLY A 236 19.21 -4.03 -34.50
N GLY A 237 20.21 -4.73 -33.94
CA GLY A 237 21.28 -5.36 -34.71
C GLY A 237 22.64 -5.13 -34.07
N LYS A 238 23.67 -5.82 -34.57
CA LYS A 238 25.03 -5.72 -34.02
C LYS A 238 25.50 -4.26 -34.03
N GLY A 239 25.91 -3.77 -32.86
CA GLY A 239 26.43 -2.41 -32.69
C GLY A 239 25.35 -1.35 -32.52
N THR A 240 24.07 -1.73 -32.44
CA THR A 240 22.99 -0.82 -32.10
C THR A 240 23.00 -0.55 -30.60
N TYR A 241 22.96 0.73 -30.23
CA TYR A 241 22.73 1.21 -28.87
C TYR A 241 21.50 2.10 -28.85
N ILE A 242 20.59 1.91 -27.89
CA ILE A 242 19.33 2.66 -27.83
C ILE A 242 19.24 3.41 -26.51
N LEU A 243 18.80 4.67 -26.56
CA LEU A 243 18.69 5.51 -25.39
C LEU A 243 17.45 6.39 -25.45
N GLY A 244 16.89 6.70 -24.27
CA GLY A 244 15.85 7.70 -24.11
C GLY A 244 14.53 7.31 -24.75
N VAL A 245 14.12 6.03 -24.65
CA VAL A 245 12.87 5.56 -25.25
C VAL A 245 11.67 6.30 -24.63
N LYS A 246 10.85 6.93 -25.49
CA LYS A 246 9.62 7.64 -25.11
C LYS A 246 8.49 7.32 -26.06
N THR A 247 7.29 7.18 -25.52
CA THR A 247 6.05 7.10 -26.29
C THR A 247 5.24 8.38 -26.10
N VAL A 248 4.66 8.89 -27.17
CA VAL A 248 3.86 10.12 -27.17
C VAL A 248 2.55 9.87 -27.92
N ALA A 249 1.42 10.08 -27.23
CA ALA A 249 0.10 10.00 -27.85
C ALA A 249 -0.09 11.12 -28.88
N ALA A 250 -0.65 10.80 -30.04
CA ALA A 250 -0.92 11.73 -31.12
C ALA A 250 -2.20 11.34 -31.86
N GLY A 251 -3.34 11.57 -31.20
CA GLY A 251 -4.65 11.17 -31.72
C GLY A 251 -4.82 9.66 -31.73
N ASP A 252 -5.19 9.11 -32.89
CA ASP A 252 -5.31 7.67 -33.15
C ASP A 252 -3.96 6.94 -33.29
N LYS A 253 -2.84 7.65 -33.07
CA LYS A 253 -1.48 7.14 -33.23
C LYS A 253 -0.65 7.36 -31.98
N VAL A 254 0.46 6.63 -31.91
CA VAL A 254 1.53 6.85 -30.93
C VAL A 254 2.85 6.99 -31.68
N PHE A 255 3.62 8.01 -31.34
CA PHE A 255 5.01 8.16 -31.77
C PHE A 255 5.94 7.52 -30.74
N VAL A 256 6.94 6.78 -31.21
CA VAL A 256 8.05 6.28 -30.40
C VAL A 256 9.27 7.13 -30.74
N LEU A 257 9.80 7.83 -29.76
CA LEU A 257 11.00 8.66 -29.84
C LEU A 257 12.14 7.92 -29.14
N TYR A 258 13.32 7.93 -29.74
CA TYR A 258 14.52 7.31 -29.20
C TYR A 258 15.75 7.97 -29.83
N ALA A 259 16.90 7.83 -29.18
CA ALA A 259 18.21 8.03 -29.78
C ALA A 259 18.84 6.66 -30.07
N ALA A 260 19.59 6.55 -31.17
CA ALA A 260 20.34 5.34 -31.48
C ALA A 260 21.72 5.66 -32.07
N GLU A 261 22.70 4.84 -31.70
CA GLU A 261 24.07 4.81 -32.26
C GLU A 261 24.31 3.50 -33.02
#